data_AF-A0A1C3P9Z9-F1
#
_entry.id   AF-A0A1C3P9Z9-F1
#
_cell.length_a   1.000
_cell.length_b   1.000
_cell.length_c   1.000
_cell.angle_alpha   90.00
_cell.angle_beta   90.00
_cell.angle_gamma   90.00
#
_symmetry.space_group_name_H-M   'P 1'
#
loop_
_entity.id
_entity.type
_entity.pdbx_description
1 polymer ?
#
loop_
_entity_poly.entity_id
_entity_poly.type
_entity_poly.pdbx_seq_one_letter_code
_entity_poly.pdbx_strand_id
1 'polypeptide(L)'
;MIGFCMGGGFALLVANRGFDVAADNYGPLPRDLPAAVTDACPIVASYGGRGPERTSARTVPKLVAALEEAGVPHDVRRYPEAGHSFLNDTAAGPKLLQPLLKVTRTGPEPASAADAWTRIEAFFGTYLRDAR
;
A
#
# COMPACT_ATOMS: atom_id res chain seq x y z
N MET A 1 -6.40 -7.41 6.91
CA MET A 1 -5.28 -6.67 7.54
C MET A 1 -5.03 -5.38 6.79
N ILE A 2 -4.86 -4.24 7.48
CA ILE A 2 -4.47 -2.98 6.84
C ILE A 2 -3.11 -2.55 7.41
N GLY A 3 -2.15 -2.27 6.53
CA GLY A 3 -0.81 -1.86 6.90
C GLY A 3 -0.37 -0.56 6.24
N PHE A 4 0.49 0.21 6.92
CA PHE A 4 1.04 1.48 6.42
C PHE A 4 2.56 1.50 6.58
N CYS A 5 3.30 2.04 5.60
CA CYS A 5 4.77 2.09 5.62
C CYS A 5 5.33 0.67 5.87
N MET A 6 6.14 0.46 6.91
CA MET A 6 6.62 -0.87 7.29
C MET A 6 5.49 -1.88 7.49
N GLY A 7 4.35 -1.44 8.05
CA GLY A 7 3.18 -2.29 8.25
C GLY A 7 2.56 -2.77 6.93
N GLY A 8 2.70 -2.01 5.84
CA GLY A 8 2.23 -2.40 4.52
C GLY A 8 3.02 -3.59 3.96
N GLY A 9 4.35 -3.57 4.13
CA GLY A 9 5.20 -4.72 3.80
C GLY A 9 4.88 -5.94 4.65
N PHE A 10 4.54 -5.75 5.93
CA PHE A 10 4.05 -6.84 6.76
C PHE A 10 2.70 -7.38 6.30
N ALA A 11 1.78 -6.52 5.85
CA ALA A 11 0.50 -6.95 5.29
C ALA A 11 0.70 -7.88 4.08
N LEU A 12 1.69 -7.61 3.22
CA LEU A 12 2.07 -8.52 2.12
C LEU A 12 2.69 -9.82 2.63
N LEU A 13 3.60 -9.76 3.61
CA LEU A 13 4.28 -10.95 4.16
C LEU A 13 3.33 -11.95 4.82
N VAL A 14 2.22 -11.48 5.38
CA VAL A 14 1.25 -12.35 6.07
C VAL A 14 -0.03 -12.55 5.25
N ALA A 15 -0.10 -12.07 4.01
CA ALA A 15 -1.31 -12.14 3.19
C ALA A 15 -1.78 -13.59 2.94
N ASN A 16 -0.85 -14.56 2.98
CA ASN A 16 -1.14 -16.00 2.87
C ASN A 16 -1.34 -16.72 4.21
N ARG A 17 -1.55 -15.97 5.30
CA ARG A 17 -1.68 -16.51 6.67
C ARG A 17 -3.11 -16.52 7.20
N GLY A 18 -4.09 -16.69 6.32
CA GLY A 18 -5.50 -16.87 6.69
C GLY A 18 -6.28 -15.57 6.94
N PHE A 19 -5.80 -14.43 6.43
CA PHE A 19 -6.62 -13.22 6.35
C PHE A 19 -7.63 -13.32 5.20
N ASP A 20 -8.77 -12.64 5.29
CA ASP A 20 -9.74 -12.58 4.19
C ASP A 20 -9.38 -11.53 3.13
N VAL A 21 -8.67 -10.47 3.52
CA VAL A 21 -8.22 -9.37 2.64
C VAL A 21 -7.06 -8.61 3.27
N ALA A 22 -6.13 -8.09 2.47
CA ALA A 22 -4.98 -7.30 2.91
C ALA A 22 -4.90 -5.94 2.19
N ALA A 23 -4.42 -4.92 2.90
CA ALA A 23 -4.08 -3.62 2.34
C ALA A 23 -2.60 -3.25 2.58
N ASP A 24 -1.87 -2.97 1.52
CA ASP A 24 -0.52 -2.38 1.57
C ASP A 24 -0.56 -0.90 1.18
N ASN A 25 -0.35 -0.03 2.16
CA ASN A 25 -0.23 1.39 1.93
C ASN A 25 1.25 1.79 1.99
N TYR A 26 1.83 1.99 0.80
CA TYR A 26 3.20 2.47 0.57
C TYR A 26 4.27 1.71 1.37
N GLY A 27 4.12 0.39 1.51
CA GLY A 27 5.10 -0.47 2.15
C GLY A 27 6.20 -0.99 1.22
N PRO A 28 7.33 -1.44 1.78
CA PRO A 28 8.35 -2.11 1.00
C PRO A 28 7.86 -3.49 0.56
N LEU A 29 8.17 -3.89 -0.68
CA LEU A 29 7.88 -5.24 -1.13
C LEU A 29 8.71 -6.28 -0.36
N PRO A 30 8.13 -7.46 -0.05
CA PRO A 30 8.90 -8.60 0.43
C PRO A 30 10.07 -8.91 -0.50
N ARG A 31 11.20 -9.37 0.08
CA ARG A 31 12.38 -9.78 -0.69
C ARG A 31 12.04 -10.93 -1.65
N ASP A 32 11.26 -11.89 -1.17
CA ASP A 32 10.71 -12.99 -1.96
C ASP A 32 9.21 -12.75 -2.19
N LEU A 33 8.92 -11.82 -3.10
CA LEU A 33 7.56 -11.42 -3.42
C LEU A 33 6.72 -12.59 -3.96
N PRO A 34 7.19 -13.44 -4.91
CA PRO A 34 6.41 -14.57 -5.40
C PRO A 34 5.96 -15.51 -4.28
N ALA A 35 6.86 -15.86 -3.35
CA ALA A 35 6.50 -16.70 -2.21
C ALA A 35 5.52 -16.02 -1.24
N ALA A 36 5.63 -14.70 -1.07
CA ALA A 36 4.75 -13.94 -0.19
C ALA A 36 3.31 -13.84 -0.72
N VAL A 37 3.13 -13.78 -2.04
CA VAL A 37 1.80 -13.66 -2.67
C VAL A 37 1.19 -14.99 -3.10
N THR A 38 1.94 -16.08 -3.08
CA THR A 38 1.40 -17.42 -3.30
C THR A 38 0.37 -17.74 -2.23
N ASP A 39 -0.84 -18.16 -2.65
CA ASP A 39 -2.01 -18.43 -1.79
C ASP A 39 -2.43 -17.24 -0.90
N ALA A 40 -2.09 -16.02 -1.31
CA ALA A 40 -2.48 -14.82 -0.59
C ALA A 40 -3.98 -14.54 -0.73
N CYS A 41 -4.54 -13.92 0.30
CA CYS A 41 -5.84 -13.28 0.22
C CYS A 41 -5.83 -12.11 -0.79
N PRO A 42 -7.01 -11.65 -1.24
CA PRO A 42 -7.15 -10.46 -2.07
C PRO A 42 -6.38 -9.25 -1.50
N ILE A 43 -5.71 -8.48 -2.37
CA ILE A 43 -4.83 -7.38 -1.97
C ILE A 43 -5.22 -6.06 -2.63
N VAL A 44 -5.50 -5.04 -1.83
CA VAL A 44 -5.55 -3.64 -2.29
C VAL A 44 -4.25 -2.94 -1.90
N ALA A 45 -3.67 -2.14 -2.79
CA ALA A 45 -2.44 -1.41 -2.48
C ALA A 45 -2.43 0.01 -3.07
N SER A 46 -1.77 0.90 -2.33
CA SER A 46 -1.78 2.35 -2.60
C SER A 46 -0.40 2.94 -2.39
N TYR A 47 0.23 3.44 -3.45
CA TYR A 47 1.60 3.96 -3.44
C TYR A 47 1.68 5.42 -3.89
N GLY A 48 2.44 6.24 -3.16
CA GLY A 48 2.79 7.60 -3.59
C GLY A 48 3.75 7.60 -4.78
N GLY A 49 3.58 8.55 -5.70
CA GLY A 49 4.40 8.72 -6.89
C GLY A 49 5.62 9.63 -6.71
N ARG A 50 5.69 10.38 -5.60
CA ARG A 50 6.76 11.34 -5.28
C ARG A 50 7.54 10.91 -4.03
N GLY A 51 8.81 11.31 -3.94
CA GLY A 51 9.69 11.01 -2.81
C GLY A 51 11.01 10.37 -3.24
N PRO A 52 11.89 10.00 -2.28
CA PRO A 52 13.12 9.25 -2.57
C PRO A 52 12.83 7.94 -3.32
N GLU A 53 11.58 7.49 -3.18
CA GLU A 53 11.02 6.34 -3.84
C GLU A 53 10.63 6.61 -5.30
N ARG A 54 11.65 6.77 -6.16
CA ARG A 54 11.54 6.27 -7.55
C ARG A 54 11.25 4.75 -7.58
N THR A 55 11.29 4.08 -6.42
CA THR A 55 10.86 2.70 -6.20
C THR A 55 9.40 2.49 -6.55
N SER A 56 8.45 3.39 -6.28
CA SER A 56 7.02 3.09 -6.53
C SER A 56 6.71 2.85 -8.01
N ALA A 57 7.44 3.53 -8.91
CA ALA A 57 7.37 3.30 -10.36
C ALA A 57 7.80 1.88 -10.78
N ARG A 58 8.62 1.22 -9.97
CA ARG A 58 9.07 -0.17 -10.18
C ARG A 58 8.30 -1.15 -9.30
N THR A 59 7.92 -0.75 -8.10
CA THR A 59 7.19 -1.52 -7.09
C THR A 59 5.81 -1.87 -7.61
N VAL A 60 5.04 -0.91 -8.12
CA VAL A 60 3.67 -1.15 -8.58
C VAL A 60 3.62 -2.18 -9.72
N PRO A 61 4.40 -2.05 -10.81
CA PRO A 61 4.43 -3.07 -11.86
C PRO A 61 4.89 -4.44 -11.36
N LYS A 62 5.88 -4.49 -10.45
CA LYS A 62 6.37 -5.76 -9.87
C LYS A 62 5.30 -6.44 -9.01
N LEU A 63 4.58 -5.68 -8.19
CA LEU A 63 3.53 -6.19 -7.35
C LEU A 63 2.37 -6.71 -8.20
N VAL A 64 1.91 -5.91 -9.17
CA VAL A 64 0.85 -6.31 -10.10
C VAL A 64 1.22 -7.61 -10.82
N ALA A 65 2.42 -7.68 -11.41
CA ALA A 65 2.86 -8.89 -12.12
C ALA A 65 2.88 -10.14 -11.21
N ALA A 66 3.37 -10.01 -9.98
CA ALA A 66 3.41 -11.14 -9.05
C ALA A 66 1.99 -11.57 -8.60
N LEU A 67 1.07 -10.62 -8.40
CA LEU A 67 -0.31 -10.92 -8.03
C LEU A 67 -1.08 -11.54 -9.20
N GLU A 68 -0.86 -11.06 -10.43
CA GLU A 68 -1.40 -11.65 -11.65
C GLU A 68 -0.90 -13.10 -11.85
N GLU A 69 0.40 -13.33 -11.71
CA GLU A 69 1.01 -14.67 -11.82
C GLU A 69 0.46 -15.64 -10.77
N ALA A 70 0.23 -15.16 -9.54
CA ALA A 70 -0.35 -15.95 -8.46
C ALA A 70 -1.89 -16.08 -8.52
N GLY A 71 -2.55 -15.41 -9.47
CA GLY A 71 -4.02 -15.42 -9.58
C GLY A 71 -4.74 -14.76 -8.41
N VAL A 72 -4.07 -13.83 -7.71
CA VAL A 72 -4.61 -13.14 -6.53
C VAL A 72 -5.47 -11.95 -6.99
N PRO A 73 -6.75 -11.84 -6.58
CA PRO A 73 -7.56 -10.66 -6.85
C PRO A 73 -6.92 -9.42 -6.23
N HIS A 74 -6.80 -8.34 -7.00
CA HIS A 74 -6.06 -7.18 -6.54
C HIS A 74 -6.55 -5.85 -7.10
N ASP A 75 -6.29 -4.78 -6.35
CA ASP A 75 -6.44 -3.39 -6.79
C ASP A 75 -5.20 -2.59 -6.35
N VAL A 76 -4.27 -2.34 -7.28
CA VAL A 76 -3.01 -1.65 -6.98
C VAL A 76 -2.96 -0.31 -7.72
N ARG A 77 -2.77 0.79 -6.98
CA ARG A 77 -2.71 2.14 -7.57
C ARG A 77 -1.50 2.92 -7.12
N ARG A 78 -1.00 3.72 -8.07
CA ARG A 78 0.03 4.74 -7.85
C ARG A 78 -0.60 6.13 -7.95
N TYR A 79 -0.22 7.03 -7.04
CA TYR A 79 -0.71 8.41 -6.95
C TYR A 79 0.39 9.41 -7.28
N PRO A 80 0.48 9.94 -8.51
CA PRO A 80 1.61 10.76 -8.98
C PRO A 80 1.89 12.02 -8.14
N GLU A 81 0.88 12.55 -7.46
CA GLU A 81 0.99 13.78 -6.67
C GLU A 81 1.31 13.54 -5.20
N ALA A 82 1.05 12.33 -4.69
CA ALA A 82 1.29 11.93 -3.32
C ALA A 82 2.73 11.42 -3.09
N GLY A 83 3.26 11.67 -1.90
CA GLY A 83 4.49 11.02 -1.44
C GLY A 83 4.24 9.96 -0.37
N HIS A 84 5.30 9.60 0.36
CA HIS A 84 5.19 8.64 1.46
C HIS A 84 4.30 9.20 2.58
N SER A 85 3.55 8.36 3.31
CA SER A 85 2.63 8.78 4.39
C SER A 85 1.47 9.69 3.94
N PHE A 86 1.05 9.65 2.67
CA PHE A 86 -0.02 10.50 2.17
C PHE A 86 -1.41 10.23 2.77
N LEU A 87 -1.62 9.01 3.27
CA LEU A 87 -2.85 8.61 3.96
C LEU A 87 -2.93 9.10 5.41
N ASN A 88 -1.90 9.75 5.94
CA ASN A 88 -1.94 10.32 7.29
C ASN A 88 -2.73 11.63 7.31
N ASP A 89 -3.45 11.90 8.41
CA ASP A 89 -4.15 13.18 8.61
C ASP A 89 -3.20 14.34 8.90
N THR A 90 -2.02 14.05 9.45
CA THR A 90 -1.03 15.04 9.86
C THR A 90 0.37 14.66 9.41
N ALA A 91 1.19 15.68 9.14
CA ALA A 91 2.60 15.48 8.82
C ALA A 91 3.33 14.91 10.04
N ALA A 92 3.79 13.67 9.93
CA ALA A 92 4.56 13.00 10.96
C ALA A 92 6.05 13.37 10.88
N GLY A 93 6.71 13.44 12.03
CA GLY A 93 8.17 13.58 12.14
C GLY A 93 8.63 14.82 12.93
N PRO A 94 9.89 14.84 13.41
CA PRO A 94 10.47 15.98 14.10
C PRO A 94 10.37 17.25 13.26
N LYS A 95 10.01 18.39 13.90
CA LYS A 95 9.93 19.70 13.19
C LYS A 95 11.23 20.06 12.46
N LEU A 96 12.38 19.60 12.96
CA LEU A 96 13.69 19.78 12.35
C LEU A 96 13.79 19.16 10.94
N LEU A 97 13.02 18.09 10.65
CA LEU A 97 13.00 17.40 9.36
C LEU A 97 11.94 17.94 8.39
N GLN A 98 11.10 18.90 8.80
CA GLN A 98 10.01 19.45 7.98
C GLN A 98 10.44 19.94 6.58
N PRO A 99 11.59 20.65 6.40
CA PRO A 99 12.01 21.08 5.08
C PRO A 99 12.30 19.90 4.13
N LEU A 100 12.93 18.85 4.65
CA LEU A 100 13.22 17.62 3.91
C LEU A 100 11.93 16.89 3.52
N LEU A 101 11.00 16.74 4.47
CA LEU A 101 9.70 16.08 4.24
C LEU A 101 8.86 16.80 3.18
N LYS A 102 8.92 18.14 3.12
CA LYS A 102 8.23 18.92 2.08
C LYS A 102 8.82 18.69 0.69
N VAL A 103 10.15 18.61 0.57
CA VAL A 103 10.82 18.33 -0.71
C VAL A 103 10.46 16.95 -1.23
N THR A 104 10.33 15.96 -0.33
CA THR A 104 9.94 14.60 -0.69
C THR A 104 8.43 14.39 -0.81
N ARG A 105 7.61 15.44 -0.56
CA ARG A 105 6.15 15.36 -0.36
C ARG A 105 5.75 14.23 0.59
N THR A 106 6.58 13.97 1.60
CA THR A 106 6.24 13.04 2.67
C THR A 106 5.26 13.73 3.62
N GLY A 107 4.12 13.10 3.83
CA GLY A 107 3.02 13.65 4.62
C GLY A 107 1.70 13.69 3.84
N PRO A 108 0.64 14.26 4.45
CA PRO A 108 -0.73 14.19 3.96
C PRO A 108 -0.89 14.69 2.52
N GLU A 109 -1.66 13.96 1.72
CA GLU A 109 -2.17 14.44 0.42
C GLU A 109 -3.67 14.11 0.34
N PRO A 110 -4.56 15.05 0.69
CA PRO A 110 -5.98 14.77 0.92
C PRO A 110 -6.71 14.17 -0.27
N ALA A 111 -6.37 14.56 -1.51
CA ALA A 111 -7.09 14.07 -2.69
C ALA A 111 -6.79 12.60 -2.97
N SER A 112 -5.51 12.22 -2.94
CA SER A 112 -5.08 10.82 -3.08
C SER A 112 -5.51 9.99 -1.89
N ALA A 113 -5.48 10.55 -0.68
CA ALA A 113 -5.94 9.86 0.53
C ALA A 113 -7.43 9.49 0.43
N ALA A 114 -8.29 10.40 -0.03
CA ALA A 114 -9.71 10.14 -0.18
C ALA A 114 -10.00 9.03 -1.22
N ASP A 115 -9.35 9.05 -2.38
CA ASP A 115 -9.49 8.00 -3.39
C ASP A 115 -8.93 6.65 -2.88
N ALA A 116 -7.78 6.66 -2.21
CA ALA A 116 -7.19 5.44 -1.64
C ALA A 116 -8.09 4.82 -0.57
N TRP A 117 -8.66 5.61 0.34
CA TRP A 117 -9.62 5.11 1.32
C TRP A 117 -10.88 4.56 0.69
N THR A 118 -11.45 5.26 -0.31
CA THR A 118 -12.63 4.77 -1.06
C THR A 118 -12.36 3.40 -1.68
N ARG A 119 -11.18 3.20 -2.28
CA ARG A 119 -10.77 1.91 -2.86
C ARG A 119 -10.58 0.83 -1.80
N ILE A 120 -9.91 1.15 -0.69
CA ILE A 120 -9.69 0.21 0.40
C ILE A 120 -11.03 -0.28 0.97
N GLU A 121 -11.94 0.65 1.27
CA GLU A 121 -13.26 0.34 1.82
C GLU A 121 -14.09 -0.52 0.85
N ALA A 122 -14.15 -0.15 -0.44
CA ALA A 122 -14.86 -0.92 -1.45
C ALA A 122 -14.29 -2.33 -1.63
N PHE A 123 -12.97 -2.45 -1.65
CA PHE A 123 -12.29 -3.74 -1.80
C PHE A 123 -12.51 -4.63 -0.57
N PHE A 124 -12.40 -4.06 0.64
CA PHE A 124 -12.69 -4.79 1.88
C PHE A 124 -14.16 -5.19 1.96
N GLY A 125 -15.09 -4.31 1.58
CA GLY A 125 -16.51 -4.65 1.53
C GLY A 125 -16.86 -5.79 0.56
N THR A 126 -16.02 -6.03 -0.45
CA THR A 126 -16.18 -7.15 -1.39
C THR A 126 -15.63 -8.47 -0.85
N TYR A 127 -14.51 -8.43 -0.13
CA TYR A 127 -13.74 -9.63 0.22
C TYR A 127 -13.76 -10.01 1.70
N LEU A 128 -14.18 -9.12 2.60
CA LEU A 128 -14.43 -9.49 3.99
C LEU A 128 -15.58 -10.50 4.03
N ARG A 129 -15.33 -11.66 4.63
CA ARG A 129 -16.38 -12.65 4.89
C ARG A 129 -17.16 -12.21 6.12
N ASP A 130 -18.48 -12.40 6.08
CA ASP A 130 -19.29 -12.29 7.29
C ASP A 130 -18.70 -13.19 8.37
N ALA A 131 -18.56 -12.65 9.59
CA ALA A 131 -18.06 -13.40 10.73
C ALA A 131 -18.95 -14.64 10.93
N ARG A 132 -18.38 -15.82 10.66
CA ARG A 132 -19.03 -17.10 10.97
C ARG A 132 -18.99 -17.39 12.46
#